data_AF-A0A539EPG5-F1
#
_entry.id   AF-A0A539EPG5-F1
#
_cell.length_a   1.000
_cell.length_b   1.000
_cell.length_c   1.000
_cell.angle_alpha   90.00
_cell.angle_beta   90.00
_cell.angle_gamma   90.00
#
_symmetry.space_group_name_H-M   'P 1'
#
loop_
_entity.id
_entity.type
_entity.pdbx_description
1 polymer ?
#
loop_
_entity_poly.entity_id
_entity_poly.type
_entity_poly.pdbx_seq_one_letter_code
_entity_poly.pdbx_strand_id
1 'polypeptide(L)'
;MRTILTMTAAALFLLASAALPTRAQEEESEEGDKKGAPGIPGRYIDCIQPLTLDILLSARPNQWGFSGELAKTAPDRFYGIQLCRSYVEETRHYCRQLASVPARGKEKQMFEKMGYDCALDSSILLTHSALLSEGRTPFEPRCVDWCGLEQVSSAKKIDCAAFCAEAKPLMPGRAADVCKTYVERTASFNASDPDYVRESTIACRMRLDPSPASCTDQLGPWAQKWCREHQAVREAVRLKDPKLCPKSIRFAAVCAAMTTPEGKPKEAACLAATRAFTVPFCNELKASGGLQDNTKLPSDPDSKAEW
;
A
#
# COMPACT_ATOMS: atom_id res chain seq x y z
N MET A 1 65.72 -20.63 22.31
CA MET A 1 66.22 -21.20 23.59
C MET A 1 65.19 -20.93 24.68
N ARG A 2 64.71 -22.01 25.30
CA ARG A 2 64.14 -22.21 26.66
C ARG A 2 63.09 -21.22 27.22
N THR A 3 61.82 -21.64 27.40
CA THR A 3 61.18 -22.33 28.58
C THR A 3 60.85 -21.32 29.72
N ILE A 4 59.62 -21.18 30.26
CA ILE A 4 58.93 -21.95 31.35
C ILE A 4 57.59 -21.17 31.63
N LEU A 5 56.38 -21.76 31.57
CA LEU A 5 55.58 -22.40 32.65
C LEU A 5 55.08 -21.39 33.72
N THR A 6 53.78 -21.25 34.02
CA THR A 6 52.95 -22.10 34.93
C THR A 6 51.44 -21.73 34.82
N MET A 7 50.52 -22.71 34.68
CA MET A 7 49.61 -23.30 35.72
C MET A 7 48.85 -22.27 36.56
N THR A 8 47.50 -22.25 36.61
CA THR A 8 46.54 -23.12 37.36
C THR A 8 45.13 -22.51 37.15
N ALA A 9 43.95 -23.06 37.45
CA ALA A 9 43.41 -24.38 37.79
C ALA A 9 41.88 -24.20 37.75
N ALA A 10 41.15 -25.29 37.48
CA ALA A 10 39.70 -25.37 37.53
C ALA A 10 39.17 -25.61 38.96
N ALA A 11 37.97 -25.09 39.27
CA ALA A 11 36.96 -25.60 40.21
C ALA A 11 35.71 -24.68 40.11
N LEU A 12 34.52 -25.04 39.61
CA LEU A 12 33.51 -26.08 39.93
C LEU A 12 32.78 -25.88 41.28
N PHE A 13 31.43 -26.00 41.20
CA PHE A 13 30.37 -26.11 42.25
C PHE A 13 29.75 -24.78 42.76
N LEU A 14 28.43 -24.60 42.94
CA LEU A 14 27.27 -25.48 43.13
C LEU A 14 25.94 -24.78 42.76
N LEU A 15 24.91 -25.60 42.53
CA LEU A 15 23.50 -25.33 42.29
C LEU A 15 22.80 -24.45 43.34
N ALA A 16 21.83 -23.65 42.89
CA ALA A 16 20.61 -23.36 43.67
C ALA A 16 19.43 -23.05 42.72
N SER A 17 18.47 -23.97 42.71
CA SER A 17 17.16 -23.84 42.10
C SER A 17 16.34 -22.75 42.81
N ALA A 18 15.79 -21.80 42.06
CA ALA A 18 14.70 -20.96 42.52
C ALA A 18 13.73 -20.68 41.37
N ALA A 19 12.55 -21.28 41.52
CA ALA A 19 11.28 -21.05 40.82
C ALA A 19 11.23 -19.89 39.81
N LEU A 20 11.22 -20.26 38.52
CA LEU A 20 10.61 -19.42 37.49
C LEU A 20 9.11 -19.76 37.43
N PRO A 21 8.21 -18.77 37.50
CA PRO A 21 6.78 -19.02 37.39
C PRO A 21 6.46 -19.61 36.03
N THR A 22 5.78 -20.75 36.05
CA THR A 22 5.09 -21.38 34.93
C THR A 22 4.25 -20.31 34.25
N ARG A 23 4.76 -19.77 33.14
CA ARG A 23 3.95 -18.96 32.23
C ARG A 23 2.97 -19.95 31.63
N ALA A 24 1.73 -19.90 32.12
CA ALA A 24 0.61 -20.60 31.51
C ALA A 24 0.72 -20.39 30.00
N GLN A 25 0.92 -21.49 29.28
CA GLN A 25 0.58 -21.54 27.88
C GLN A 25 -0.93 -21.31 27.85
N GLU A 26 -1.35 -20.09 27.53
CA GLU A 26 -2.60 -19.91 26.81
C GLU A 26 -2.39 -20.61 25.47
N GLU A 27 -2.68 -21.91 25.43
CA GLU A 27 -3.18 -22.55 24.23
C GLU A 27 -4.47 -21.79 23.89
N GLU A 28 -4.35 -20.73 23.07
CA GLU A 28 -5.48 -20.24 22.29
C GLU A 28 -5.93 -21.42 21.44
N SER A 29 -7.00 -22.07 21.91
CA SER A 29 -7.77 -23.01 21.12
C SER A 29 -8.15 -22.32 19.81
N GLU A 30 -7.55 -22.74 18.71
CA GLU A 30 -8.00 -22.47 17.34
C GLU A 30 -9.33 -23.20 17.09
N GLU A 31 -10.37 -22.77 17.78
CA GLU A 31 -11.75 -23.02 17.38
C GLU A 31 -12.46 -21.66 17.34
N GLY A 32 -11.93 -20.80 16.47
CA GLY A 32 -12.49 -19.49 16.20
C GLY A 32 -13.77 -19.63 15.39
N ASP A 33 -14.90 -19.48 16.07
CA ASP A 33 -16.14 -18.96 15.48
C ASP A 33 -15.78 -17.96 14.36
N LYS A 34 -16.17 -18.25 13.11
CA LYS A 34 -15.99 -17.36 11.94
C LYS A 34 -16.87 -16.10 12.05
N LYS A 35 -16.83 -15.42 13.18
CA LYS A 35 -17.46 -14.12 13.38
C LYS A 35 -16.58 -13.12 12.65
N GLY A 36 -17.08 -12.61 11.51
CA GLY A 36 -16.44 -11.55 10.74
C GLY A 36 -16.19 -10.30 11.59
N ALA A 37 -15.61 -9.27 10.96
CA ALA A 37 -15.13 -8.11 11.70
C ALA A 37 -16.24 -7.47 12.56
N PRO A 38 -15.94 -7.03 13.79
CA PRO A 38 -16.91 -6.30 14.60
C PRO A 38 -17.46 -5.10 13.83
N GLY A 39 -18.78 -4.93 13.83
CA GLY A 39 -19.45 -3.81 13.18
C GLY A 39 -19.83 -4.03 11.72
N ILE A 40 -19.51 -5.18 11.11
CA ILE A 40 -20.02 -5.53 9.78
C ILE A 40 -21.54 -5.62 9.84
N PRO A 41 -22.28 -4.94 8.94
CA PRO A 41 -23.74 -4.99 8.94
C PRO A 41 -24.26 -6.41 8.76
N GLY A 42 -25.21 -6.82 9.60
CA GLY A 42 -25.76 -8.18 9.59
C GLY A 42 -26.63 -8.52 8.37
N ARG A 43 -27.04 -7.51 7.57
CA ARG A 43 -27.84 -7.70 6.34
C ARG A 43 -26.92 -7.64 5.12
N TYR A 44 -27.12 -8.56 4.18
CA TYR A 44 -26.30 -8.62 2.96
C TYR A 44 -26.27 -7.30 2.16
N ILE A 45 -27.42 -6.63 2.01
CA ILE A 45 -27.54 -5.38 1.24
C ILE A 45 -26.73 -4.22 1.85
N ASP A 46 -26.57 -4.23 3.17
CA ASP A 46 -25.77 -3.24 3.89
C ASP A 46 -24.28 -3.64 3.86
N CYS A 47 -23.99 -4.94 3.88
CA CYS A 47 -22.62 -5.45 3.79
C CYS A 47 -21.94 -5.06 2.47
N ILE A 48 -22.64 -5.09 1.33
CA ILE A 48 -22.01 -4.76 0.04
C ILE A 48 -21.67 -3.27 -0.15
N GLN A 49 -22.09 -2.40 0.78
CA GLN A 49 -21.86 -0.97 0.71
C GLN A 49 -20.38 -0.60 0.91
N PRO A 50 -19.91 0.55 0.37
CA PRO A 50 -18.53 0.99 0.53
C PRO A 50 -18.07 1.10 1.99
N LEU A 51 -18.97 1.43 2.91
CA LEU A 51 -18.68 1.55 4.35
C LEU A 51 -18.06 0.28 4.95
N THR A 52 -18.42 -0.90 4.43
CA THR A 52 -17.86 -2.17 4.89
C THR A 52 -16.35 -2.24 4.75
N LEU A 53 -15.79 -1.60 3.72
CA LEU A 53 -14.35 -1.49 3.55
C LEU A 53 -13.70 -0.73 4.72
N ASP A 54 -14.30 0.37 5.14
CA ASP A 54 -13.77 1.23 6.21
C ASP A 54 -13.89 0.53 7.58
N ILE A 55 -14.95 -0.25 7.80
CA ILE A 55 -15.09 -1.14 8.97
C ILE A 55 -13.97 -2.16 9.00
N LEU A 56 -13.68 -2.82 7.86
CA LEU A 56 -12.61 -3.81 7.78
C LEU A 56 -11.25 -3.18 8.08
N LEU A 57 -10.93 -2.01 7.53
CA LEU A 57 -9.67 -1.32 7.82
C LEU A 57 -9.52 -0.91 9.29
N SER A 58 -10.62 -0.77 10.01
CA SER A 58 -10.65 -0.48 11.45
C SER A 58 -10.60 -1.74 12.31
N ALA A 59 -10.73 -2.93 11.71
CA ALA A 59 -10.66 -4.22 12.39
C ALA A 59 -9.29 -4.87 12.21
N ARG A 60 -8.93 -5.80 13.11
CA ARG A 60 -7.70 -6.57 12.92
C ARG A 60 -7.84 -7.55 11.75
N PRO A 61 -6.77 -7.83 10.98
CA PRO A 61 -6.83 -8.75 9.86
C PRO A 61 -7.37 -10.15 10.18
N ASN A 62 -6.99 -10.70 11.33
CA ASN A 62 -7.50 -11.98 11.81
C ASN A 62 -9.00 -11.94 12.17
N GLN A 63 -9.60 -10.76 12.29
CA GLN A 63 -11.02 -10.56 12.53
C GLN A 63 -11.81 -10.34 11.24
N TRP A 64 -11.16 -10.18 10.09
CA TRP A 64 -11.88 -9.86 8.86
C TRP A 64 -12.82 -10.97 8.38
N GLY A 65 -12.59 -12.22 8.80
CA GLY A 65 -13.45 -13.35 8.46
C GLY A 65 -13.27 -13.87 7.02
N PHE A 66 -12.18 -13.51 6.34
CA PHE A 66 -11.82 -14.06 5.03
C PHE A 66 -11.16 -15.44 5.17
N SER A 67 -11.28 -16.28 4.14
CA SER A 67 -10.48 -17.49 4.02
C SER A 67 -9.96 -17.69 2.59
N GLY A 68 -9.07 -18.67 2.38
CA GLY A 68 -8.63 -19.06 1.05
C GLY A 68 -7.95 -17.93 0.25
N GLU A 69 -8.40 -17.73 -0.99
CA GLU A 69 -7.83 -16.72 -1.90
C GLU A 69 -8.18 -15.28 -1.51
N LEU A 70 -9.36 -15.05 -0.92
CA LEU A 70 -9.75 -13.71 -0.53
C LEU A 70 -8.82 -13.17 0.57
N ALA A 71 -8.45 -14.01 1.54
CA ALA A 71 -7.48 -13.66 2.58
C ALA A 71 -6.10 -13.30 1.99
N LYS A 72 -5.65 -14.02 0.95
CA LYS A 72 -4.35 -13.78 0.30
C LYS A 72 -4.32 -12.49 -0.50
N THR A 73 -5.42 -12.13 -1.16
CA THR A 73 -5.49 -10.96 -2.04
C THR A 73 -6.05 -9.71 -1.37
N ALA A 74 -6.65 -9.82 -0.17
CA ALA A 74 -7.24 -8.69 0.55
C ALA A 74 -6.25 -7.52 0.77
N PRO A 75 -4.98 -7.73 1.18
CA PRO A 75 -4.03 -6.63 1.32
C PRO A 75 -3.83 -5.85 0.02
N ASP A 76 -3.62 -6.55 -1.10
CA ASP A 76 -3.45 -5.91 -2.42
C ASP A 76 -4.71 -5.17 -2.88
N ARG A 77 -5.89 -5.69 -2.54
CA ARG A 77 -7.18 -5.01 -2.81
C ARG A 77 -7.33 -3.74 -1.99
N PHE A 78 -7.03 -3.79 -0.70
CA PHE A 78 -7.02 -2.59 0.16
C PHE A 78 -6.04 -1.55 -0.35
N TYR A 79 -4.83 -1.97 -0.71
CA TYR A 79 -3.86 -1.10 -1.33
C TYR A 79 -4.44 -0.40 -2.58
N GLY A 80 -4.94 -1.16 -3.55
CA GLY A 80 -5.40 -0.59 -4.81
C GLY A 80 -6.63 0.31 -4.67
N ILE A 81 -7.55 -0.03 -3.77
CA ILE A 81 -8.72 0.81 -3.48
C ILE A 81 -8.29 2.11 -2.80
N GLN A 82 -7.44 2.05 -1.77
CA GLN A 82 -6.98 3.23 -1.04
C GLN A 82 -6.09 4.14 -1.91
N LEU A 83 -5.28 3.56 -2.81
CA LEU A 83 -4.52 4.31 -3.81
C LEU A 83 -5.45 5.07 -4.77
N CYS A 84 -6.50 4.42 -5.27
CA CYS A 84 -7.50 5.05 -6.14
C CYS A 84 -8.21 6.21 -5.44
N ARG A 85 -8.70 6.00 -4.20
CA ARG A 85 -9.36 7.06 -3.40
C ARG A 85 -8.40 8.22 -3.11
N SER A 86 -7.15 7.93 -2.75
CA SER A 86 -6.11 8.95 -2.51
C SER A 86 -5.85 9.80 -3.73
N TYR A 87 -5.78 9.20 -4.92
CA TYR A 87 -5.61 9.91 -6.17
C TYR A 87 -6.83 10.79 -6.51
N VAL A 88 -8.04 10.22 -6.47
CA VAL A 88 -9.26 10.95 -6.88
C VAL A 88 -9.57 12.12 -5.96
N GLU A 89 -9.39 11.96 -4.65
CA GLU A 89 -9.62 13.01 -3.65
C GLU A 89 -8.37 13.85 -3.37
N GLU A 90 -7.28 13.59 -4.10
CA GLU A 90 -5.98 14.26 -3.98
C GLU A 90 -5.44 14.39 -2.54
N THR A 91 -5.68 13.35 -1.73
CA THR A 91 -5.41 13.30 -0.28
C THR A 91 -4.60 12.05 0.08
N ARG A 92 -3.86 12.12 1.19
CA ARG A 92 -3.16 10.96 1.76
C ARG A 92 -3.95 10.24 2.85
N HIS A 93 -5.14 10.73 3.19
CA HIS A 93 -5.94 10.18 4.29
C HIS A 93 -6.13 8.66 4.17
N TYR A 94 -6.50 8.20 2.98
CA TYR A 94 -6.75 6.80 2.65
C TYR A 94 -5.50 5.92 2.73
N CYS A 95 -4.36 6.38 2.22
CA CYS A 95 -3.10 5.66 2.41
C CYS A 95 -2.68 5.61 3.90
N ARG A 96 -2.97 6.65 4.70
CA ARG A 96 -2.73 6.63 6.16
C ARG A 96 -3.65 5.66 6.89
N GLN A 97 -4.90 5.51 6.46
CA GLN A 97 -5.81 4.50 7.01
C GLN A 97 -5.22 3.09 6.83
N LEU A 98 -4.62 2.80 5.66
CA LEU A 98 -3.97 1.51 5.40
C LEU A 98 -2.79 1.25 6.37
N ALA A 99 -1.98 2.27 6.66
CA ALA A 99 -0.91 2.16 7.67
C ALA A 99 -1.43 2.05 9.11
N SER A 100 -2.70 2.43 9.34
CA SER A 100 -3.33 2.43 10.66
C SER A 100 -4.16 1.17 10.94
N VAL A 101 -4.15 0.20 10.02
CA VAL A 101 -4.83 -1.09 10.20
C VAL A 101 -4.32 -1.75 11.49
N PRO A 102 -5.22 -2.10 12.44
CA PRO A 102 -4.81 -2.73 13.69
C PRO A 102 -4.17 -4.10 13.42
N ALA A 103 -2.85 -4.21 13.50
CA ALA A 103 -2.12 -5.46 13.21
C ALA A 103 -0.99 -5.72 14.21
N ARG A 104 -0.41 -6.92 14.21
CA ARG A 104 0.69 -7.32 15.12
C ARG A 104 1.88 -7.92 14.38
N GLY A 105 3.08 -7.78 14.97
CA GLY A 105 4.30 -8.40 14.46
C GLY A 105 4.58 -8.03 12.99
N LYS A 106 4.85 -9.04 12.16
CA LYS A 106 5.17 -8.88 10.73
C LYS A 106 4.01 -8.26 9.93
N GLU A 107 2.78 -8.49 10.35
CA GLU A 107 1.59 -7.96 9.67
C GLU A 107 1.49 -6.44 9.85
N LYS A 108 1.82 -5.92 11.04
CA LYS A 108 1.90 -4.48 11.29
C LYS A 108 2.91 -3.81 10.36
N GLN A 109 4.11 -4.39 10.27
CA GLN A 109 5.17 -3.88 9.38
C GLN A 109 4.72 -3.89 7.92
N MET A 110 3.98 -4.91 7.49
CA MET A 110 3.41 -5.00 6.15
C MET A 110 2.42 -3.86 5.88
N PHE A 111 1.44 -3.62 6.76
CA PHE A 111 0.46 -2.54 6.57
C PHE A 111 1.07 -1.15 6.65
N GLU A 112 2.00 -0.91 7.58
CA GLU A 112 2.76 0.35 7.66
C GLU A 112 3.52 0.62 6.36
N LYS A 113 4.25 -0.38 5.85
CA LYS A 113 4.95 -0.28 4.57
C LYS A 113 3.98 -0.04 3.41
N MET A 114 2.85 -0.75 3.38
CA MET A 114 1.82 -0.56 2.34
C MET A 114 1.22 0.84 2.36
N GLY A 115 0.92 1.41 3.53
CA GLY A 115 0.40 2.77 3.61
C GLY A 115 1.43 3.82 3.19
N TYR A 116 2.72 3.62 3.52
CA TYR A 116 3.81 4.45 3.02
C TYR A 116 3.94 4.36 1.49
N ASP A 117 4.00 3.14 0.94
CA ASP A 117 4.09 2.88 -0.50
C ASP A 117 2.87 3.45 -1.25
N CYS A 118 1.67 3.37 -0.66
CA CYS A 118 0.45 3.96 -1.22
C CYS A 118 0.56 5.49 -1.30
N ALA A 119 1.01 6.14 -0.22
CA ALA A 119 1.14 7.59 -0.18
C ALA A 119 2.15 8.07 -1.23
N LEU A 120 3.26 7.35 -1.36
CA LEU A 120 4.29 7.64 -2.32
C LEU A 120 3.78 7.49 -3.76
N ASP A 121 3.16 6.36 -4.09
CA ASP A 121 2.62 6.11 -5.42
C ASP A 121 1.53 7.13 -5.77
N SER A 122 0.66 7.49 -4.82
CA SER A 122 -0.34 8.54 -5.02
C SER A 122 0.30 9.89 -5.38
N SER A 123 1.35 10.31 -4.65
CA SER A 123 2.02 11.60 -4.91
C SER A 123 2.77 11.60 -6.25
N ILE A 124 3.33 10.47 -6.65
CA ILE A 124 3.97 10.30 -7.97
C ILE A 124 2.94 10.36 -9.09
N LEU A 125 1.82 9.65 -8.97
CA LEU A 125 0.74 9.67 -9.96
C LEU A 125 0.14 11.08 -10.11
N LEU A 126 -0.05 11.81 -9.01
CA LEU A 126 -0.51 13.21 -9.04
C LEU A 126 0.54 14.14 -9.69
N THR A 127 1.83 13.91 -9.43
CA THR A 127 2.93 14.66 -10.06
C THR A 127 2.95 14.45 -11.57
N HIS A 128 2.77 13.20 -12.04
CA HIS A 128 2.66 12.91 -13.47
C HIS A 128 1.41 13.50 -14.11
N SER A 129 0.25 13.39 -13.46
CA SER A 129 -0.98 14.02 -13.94
C SER A 129 -0.84 15.55 -14.03
N ALA A 130 -0.12 16.18 -13.09
CA ALA A 130 0.17 17.61 -13.12
C ALA A 130 1.11 18.03 -14.28
N LEU A 131 2.02 17.16 -14.71
CA LEU A 131 2.89 17.40 -15.87
C LEU A 131 2.16 17.22 -17.21
N LEU A 132 1.21 16.28 -17.26
CA LEU A 132 0.45 15.96 -18.47
C LEU A 132 -0.79 16.84 -18.67
N SER A 133 -1.36 17.35 -17.58
CA SER A 133 -2.42 18.34 -17.65
C SER A 133 -1.81 19.72 -17.72
N GLU A 134 -2.15 20.51 -18.74
CA GLU A 134 -1.71 21.90 -18.91
C GLU A 134 -2.30 22.83 -17.82
N GLY A 135 -2.03 22.56 -16.53
CA GLY A 135 -2.37 23.42 -15.39
C GLY A 135 -3.56 22.99 -14.51
N ARG A 136 -4.05 21.75 -14.56
CA ARG A 136 -5.22 21.33 -13.72
C ARG A 136 -4.84 20.91 -12.31
N THR A 137 -3.69 20.27 -12.14
CA THR A 137 -3.14 19.90 -10.84
C THR A 137 -1.79 20.60 -10.68
N PRO A 138 -1.51 21.28 -9.56
CA PRO A 138 -0.26 22.00 -9.39
C PRO A 138 0.90 21.02 -9.20
N PHE A 139 1.93 21.12 -10.03
CA PHE A 139 3.10 20.25 -10.00
C PHE A 139 3.91 20.35 -8.70
N GLU A 140 4.27 21.57 -8.31
CA GLU A 140 5.23 21.83 -7.21
C GLU A 140 4.79 21.23 -5.87
N PRO A 141 3.55 21.43 -5.37
CA PRO A 141 3.11 20.82 -4.12
C PRO A 141 3.16 19.28 -4.14
N ARG A 142 2.90 18.65 -5.30
CA ARG A 142 2.88 17.18 -5.44
C ARG A 142 4.30 16.61 -5.48
N CYS A 143 5.20 17.28 -6.20
CA CYS A 143 6.62 16.94 -6.18
C CYS A 143 7.21 17.12 -4.78
N VAL A 144 6.90 18.22 -4.09
CA VAL A 144 7.40 18.49 -2.73
C VAL A 144 6.95 17.39 -1.77
N ASP A 145 5.71 16.96 -1.89
CA ASP A 145 5.19 15.88 -1.06
C ASP A 145 5.85 14.53 -1.36
N TRP A 146 6.05 14.20 -2.64
CA TRP A 146 6.82 13.01 -3.06
C TRP A 146 8.25 13.04 -2.49
N CYS A 147 8.95 14.15 -2.69
CA CYS A 147 10.30 14.36 -2.16
C CYS A 147 10.33 14.22 -0.63
N GLY A 148 9.35 14.79 0.08
CA GLY A 148 9.25 14.69 1.53
C GLY A 148 9.05 13.25 2.00
N LEU A 149 8.23 12.47 1.29
CA LEU A 149 8.02 11.05 1.59
C LEU A 149 9.28 10.22 1.36
N GLU A 150 9.95 10.36 0.22
CA GLU A 150 11.22 9.67 -0.08
C GLU A 150 12.34 10.07 0.89
N GLN A 151 12.33 11.31 1.41
CA GLN A 151 13.31 11.75 2.41
C GLN A 151 13.21 11.02 3.74
N VAL A 152 11.99 10.68 4.19
CA VAL A 152 11.78 9.99 5.48
C VAL A 152 12.58 8.67 5.54
N SER A 153 12.84 8.04 4.39
CA SER A 153 13.69 6.85 4.28
C SER A 153 15.20 7.12 4.23
N SER A 154 15.66 8.37 4.08
CA SER A 154 17.06 8.68 3.71
C SER A 154 17.94 9.30 4.83
N ALA A 155 17.41 9.48 6.05
CA ALA A 155 18.11 10.10 7.19
C ALA A 155 18.67 11.53 6.96
N LYS A 156 18.42 12.14 5.79
CA LYS A 156 18.95 13.43 5.35
C LYS A 156 17.81 14.35 4.91
N LYS A 157 18.01 15.65 5.06
CA LYS A 157 17.06 16.69 4.65
C LYS A 157 17.58 17.38 3.40
N ILE A 158 16.87 17.24 2.28
CA ILE A 158 17.03 18.14 1.14
C ILE A 158 15.92 19.19 1.21
N ASP A 159 16.15 20.38 0.65
CA ASP A 159 15.07 21.33 0.45
C ASP A 159 14.19 20.86 -0.71
N CYS A 160 13.05 20.24 -0.38
CA CYS A 160 12.13 19.71 -1.39
C CYS A 160 11.54 20.79 -2.28
N ALA A 161 11.31 22.00 -1.76
CA ALA A 161 10.75 23.08 -2.57
C ALA A 161 11.76 23.53 -3.63
N ALA A 162 13.01 23.75 -3.22
CA ALA A 162 14.09 24.09 -4.15
C ALA A 162 14.33 22.97 -5.17
N PHE A 163 14.46 21.72 -4.71
CA PHE A 163 14.63 20.57 -5.59
C PHE A 163 13.50 20.43 -6.62
N CYS A 164 12.24 20.61 -6.20
CA CYS A 164 11.10 20.48 -7.10
C CYS A 164 10.97 21.63 -8.09
N ALA A 165 11.37 22.85 -7.72
CA ALA A 165 11.47 23.96 -8.66
C ALA A 165 12.49 23.67 -9.77
N GLU A 166 13.64 23.08 -9.42
CA GLU A 166 14.68 22.66 -10.38
C GLU A 166 14.26 21.43 -11.21
N ALA A 167 13.54 20.48 -10.61
CA ALA A 167 13.10 19.26 -11.28
C ALA A 167 11.99 19.49 -12.31
N LYS A 168 11.10 20.47 -12.08
CA LYS A 168 9.95 20.79 -12.94
C LYS A 168 10.30 20.90 -14.43
N PRO A 169 11.30 21.69 -14.88
CA PRO A 169 11.65 21.77 -16.30
C PRO A 169 12.32 20.49 -16.84
N LEU A 170 12.87 19.63 -15.99
CA LEU A 170 13.59 18.42 -16.39
C LEU A 170 12.68 17.19 -16.46
N MET A 171 11.63 17.13 -15.65
CA MET A 171 10.74 15.96 -15.62
C MET A 171 10.10 15.60 -16.98
N PRO A 172 9.72 16.56 -17.85
CA PRO A 172 9.37 16.25 -19.23
C PRO A 172 10.58 15.74 -20.02
N GLY A 173 10.74 14.42 -20.10
CA GLY A 173 11.77 13.77 -20.93
C GLY A 173 13.14 13.54 -20.28
N ARG A 174 13.39 14.04 -19.05
CA ARG A 174 14.63 13.80 -18.29
C ARG A 174 14.39 13.37 -16.84
N ALA A 175 13.30 12.65 -16.57
CA ALA A 175 12.98 12.18 -15.21
C ALA A 175 14.06 11.23 -14.62
N ALA A 176 14.78 10.46 -15.45
CA ALA A 176 15.97 9.73 -15.01
C ALA A 176 17.08 10.64 -14.44
N ASP A 177 17.31 11.82 -15.03
CA ASP A 177 18.29 12.79 -14.53
C ASP A 177 17.81 13.41 -13.21
N VAL A 178 16.51 13.70 -13.09
CA VAL A 178 15.90 14.15 -11.83
C VAL A 178 16.12 13.13 -10.72
N CYS A 179 15.92 11.84 -11.00
CA CYS A 179 16.18 10.78 -10.03
C CYS A 179 17.64 10.66 -9.63
N LYS A 180 18.56 10.78 -10.60
CA LYS A 180 19.99 10.81 -10.32
C LYS A 180 20.35 11.98 -9.40
N THR A 181 19.88 13.19 -9.72
CA THR A 181 20.11 14.39 -8.90
C THR A 181 19.49 14.25 -7.51
N TYR A 182 18.30 13.68 -7.40
CA TYR A 182 17.67 13.39 -6.10
C TYR A 182 18.56 12.49 -5.24
N VAL A 183 19.03 11.38 -5.80
CA VAL A 183 19.87 10.42 -5.08
C VAL A 183 21.23 11.02 -4.73
N GLU A 184 21.86 11.76 -5.64
CA GLU A 184 23.13 12.46 -5.35
C GLU A 184 22.99 13.49 -4.22
N ARG A 185 21.86 14.20 -4.13
CA ARG A 185 21.60 15.20 -3.08
C ARG A 185 21.21 14.58 -1.74
N THR A 186 20.61 13.39 -1.75
CA THR A 186 20.22 12.67 -0.53
C THR A 186 21.30 11.70 -0.05
N ALA A 187 22.16 11.21 -0.94
CA ALA A 187 23.28 10.34 -0.61
C ALA A 187 24.42 11.13 0.05
N SER A 188 24.71 10.79 1.30
CA SER A 188 25.94 11.21 1.99
C SER A 188 26.42 10.08 2.92
N PHE A 189 27.73 10.03 3.21
CA PHE A 189 28.50 8.94 3.84
C PHE A 189 28.44 7.59 3.10
N ASN A 190 27.30 7.22 2.53
CA ASN A 190 27.08 6.06 1.66
C ASN A 190 26.99 6.44 0.17
N ALA A 191 27.28 7.69 -0.22
CA ALA A 191 27.50 8.02 -1.64
C ALA A 191 28.71 7.25 -2.21
N SER A 192 29.60 6.83 -1.32
CA SER A 192 30.72 5.91 -1.57
C SER A 192 30.34 4.42 -1.52
N ASP A 193 29.12 4.08 -1.14
CA ASP A 193 28.55 2.74 -1.27
C ASP A 193 27.82 2.66 -2.64
N PRO A 194 28.44 2.02 -3.65
CA PRO A 194 27.88 1.96 -4.99
C PRO A 194 26.55 1.21 -5.03
N ASP A 195 26.30 0.29 -4.09
CA ASP A 195 25.08 -0.49 -4.04
C ASP A 195 23.90 0.34 -3.50
N TYR A 196 24.11 1.11 -2.44
CA TYR A 196 23.08 2.03 -1.92
C TYR A 196 22.64 3.07 -2.97
N VAL A 197 23.60 3.70 -3.66
CA VAL A 197 23.32 4.68 -4.71
C VAL A 197 22.60 4.02 -5.89
N ARG A 198 23.03 2.82 -6.29
CA ARG A 198 22.40 2.04 -7.36
C ARG A 198 20.96 1.68 -7.01
N GLU A 199 20.71 1.10 -5.84
CA GLU A 199 19.38 0.68 -5.41
C GLU A 199 18.42 1.86 -5.25
N SER A 200 18.86 2.96 -4.65
CA SER A 200 18.04 4.17 -4.46
C SER A 200 17.72 4.86 -5.80
N THR A 201 18.68 4.86 -6.73
CA THR A 201 18.47 5.40 -8.08
C THR A 201 17.49 4.54 -8.86
N ILE A 202 17.61 3.22 -8.74
CA ILE A 202 16.67 2.30 -9.37
C ILE A 202 15.27 2.48 -8.77
N ALA A 203 15.13 2.57 -7.44
CA ALA A 203 13.83 2.78 -6.79
C ALA A 203 13.14 4.09 -7.23
N CYS A 204 13.89 5.19 -7.30
CA CYS A 204 13.36 6.45 -7.83
C CYS A 204 12.94 6.30 -9.30
N ARG A 205 13.81 5.75 -10.15
CA ARG A 205 13.52 5.57 -11.58
C ARG A 205 12.35 4.64 -11.83
N MET A 206 12.18 3.60 -11.02
CA MET A 206 11.05 2.68 -11.16
C MET A 206 9.69 3.36 -10.95
N ARG A 207 9.63 4.37 -10.08
CA ARG A 207 8.36 5.00 -9.72
C ARG A 207 8.13 6.29 -10.50
N LEU A 208 9.16 7.13 -10.61
CA LEU A 208 9.10 8.47 -11.22
C LEU A 208 9.42 8.48 -12.72
N ASP A 209 10.19 7.51 -13.22
CA ASP A 209 10.47 7.39 -14.66
C ASP A 209 10.42 5.92 -15.13
N PRO A 210 9.29 5.23 -14.91
CA PRO A 210 9.15 3.84 -15.31
C PRO A 210 9.25 3.79 -16.83
N SER A 211 10.32 3.17 -17.32
CA SER A 211 10.62 2.96 -18.73
C SER A 211 11.11 1.52 -18.91
N PRO A 212 11.08 0.95 -20.13
CA PRO A 212 11.67 -0.36 -20.37
C PRO A 212 13.13 -0.43 -19.89
N ALA A 213 13.88 0.66 -20.05
CA ALA A 213 15.27 0.77 -19.61
C ALA A 213 15.44 0.93 -18.09
N SER A 214 14.39 1.39 -17.38
CA SER A 214 14.37 1.47 -15.91
C SER A 214 13.91 0.15 -15.29
N CYS A 215 13.05 -0.62 -15.97
CA CYS A 215 12.47 -1.88 -15.48
C CYS A 215 13.29 -3.13 -15.86
N THR A 216 14.61 -3.09 -15.67
CA THR A 216 15.55 -4.15 -16.08
C THR A 216 15.51 -5.39 -15.16
N ASP A 217 16.15 -6.48 -15.60
CA ASP A 217 16.28 -7.75 -14.84
C ASP A 217 17.25 -7.67 -13.65
N GLN A 218 17.92 -6.54 -13.44
CA GLN A 218 18.76 -6.32 -12.24
C GLN A 218 17.92 -6.19 -10.95
N LEU A 219 16.59 -6.16 -11.10
CA LEU A 219 15.63 -6.10 -10.02
C LEU A 219 15.18 -7.49 -9.60
N GLY A 220 14.89 -7.65 -8.30
CA GLY A 220 14.13 -8.79 -7.83
C GLY A 220 12.75 -8.86 -8.54
N PRO A 221 12.17 -10.06 -8.73
CA PRO A 221 10.94 -10.24 -9.52
C PRO A 221 9.77 -9.33 -9.10
N TRP A 222 9.67 -9.04 -7.81
CA TRP A 222 8.64 -8.16 -7.26
C TRP A 222 8.83 -6.70 -7.68
N ALA A 223 10.05 -6.17 -7.55
CA ALA A 223 10.39 -4.81 -7.97
C ALA A 223 10.21 -4.66 -9.48
N GLN A 224 10.59 -5.68 -10.26
CA GLN A 224 10.39 -5.67 -11.70
C GLN A 224 8.90 -5.63 -12.08
N LYS A 225 8.07 -6.47 -11.46
CA LYS A 225 6.61 -6.44 -11.67
C LYS A 225 6.04 -5.06 -11.36
N TRP A 226 6.44 -4.48 -10.22
CA TRP A 226 5.96 -3.17 -9.81
C TRP A 226 6.36 -2.06 -10.80
N CYS A 227 7.62 -2.04 -11.26
CA CYS A 227 8.09 -1.09 -12.27
C CYS A 227 7.26 -1.19 -13.57
N ARG A 228 7.01 -2.40 -14.06
CA ARG A 228 6.20 -2.63 -15.27
C ARG A 228 4.76 -2.16 -15.10
N GLU A 229 4.18 -2.32 -13.91
CA GLU A 229 2.84 -1.82 -13.60
C GLU A 229 2.81 -0.28 -13.64
N HIS A 230 3.77 0.41 -13.02
CA HIS A 230 3.90 1.87 -13.15
C HIS A 230 4.10 2.32 -14.59
N GLN A 231 4.91 1.58 -15.37
CA GLN A 231 5.12 1.87 -16.79
C GLN A 231 3.80 1.78 -17.57
N ALA A 232 3.01 0.73 -17.32
CA ALA A 232 1.71 0.54 -17.95
C ALA A 232 0.74 1.67 -17.57
N VAL A 233 0.70 2.08 -16.30
CA VAL A 233 -0.12 3.23 -15.87
C VAL A 233 0.31 4.50 -16.60
N ARG A 234 1.61 4.82 -16.62
CA ARG A 234 2.14 6.01 -17.29
C ARG A 234 1.78 6.03 -18.76
N GLU A 235 1.95 4.91 -19.46
CA GLU A 235 1.66 4.81 -20.88
C GLU A 235 0.16 4.92 -21.17
N ALA A 236 -0.68 4.29 -20.36
CA ALA A 236 -2.14 4.40 -20.44
C ALA A 236 -2.61 5.85 -20.29
N VAL A 237 -2.05 6.58 -19.33
CA VAL A 237 -2.38 8.00 -19.09
C VAL A 237 -1.85 8.89 -20.23
N ARG A 238 -0.61 8.68 -20.68
CA ARG A 238 0.00 9.42 -21.78
C ARG A 238 -0.80 9.28 -23.09
N LEU A 239 -1.25 8.06 -23.39
CA LEU A 239 -2.03 7.75 -24.60
C LEU A 239 -3.54 7.92 -24.41
N LYS A 240 -4.00 8.20 -23.19
CA LYS A 240 -5.43 8.22 -22.82
C LYS A 240 -6.16 6.92 -23.20
N ASP A 241 -5.49 5.78 -23.09
CA ASP A 241 -6.04 4.46 -23.45
C ASP A 241 -6.19 3.57 -22.21
N PRO A 242 -7.41 3.38 -21.67
CA PRO A 242 -7.65 2.52 -20.51
C PRO A 242 -7.34 1.04 -20.77
N LYS A 243 -7.24 0.59 -22.04
CA LYS A 243 -6.88 -0.80 -22.36
C LYS A 243 -5.43 -1.13 -22.02
N LEU A 244 -4.58 -0.10 -21.90
CA LEU A 244 -3.18 -0.23 -21.50
C LEU A 244 -3.00 -0.30 -19.98
N CYS A 245 -4.06 -0.08 -19.20
CA CYS A 245 -3.98 -0.16 -17.76
C CYS A 245 -3.53 -1.57 -17.29
N PRO A 246 -2.68 -1.64 -16.25
CA PRO A 246 -2.26 -2.93 -15.71
C PRO A 246 -3.47 -3.69 -15.18
N LYS A 247 -3.45 -5.01 -15.34
CA LYS A 247 -4.49 -5.92 -14.80
C LYS A 247 -4.29 -6.24 -13.32
N SER A 248 -3.30 -5.63 -12.67
CA SER A 248 -3.01 -5.90 -11.27
C SER A 248 -4.05 -5.25 -10.37
N ILE A 249 -4.38 -5.95 -9.28
CA ILE A 249 -5.35 -5.48 -8.29
C ILE A 249 -4.93 -4.13 -7.68
N ARG A 250 -3.62 -3.87 -7.59
CA ARG A 250 -3.06 -2.65 -7.00
C ARG A 250 -3.26 -1.41 -7.86
N PHE A 251 -3.10 -1.51 -9.18
CA PHE A 251 -3.07 -0.32 -10.06
C PHE A 251 -4.26 -0.20 -11.02
N ALA A 252 -5.01 -1.28 -11.26
CA ALA A 252 -6.09 -1.26 -12.24
C ALA A 252 -7.11 -0.15 -11.98
N ALA A 253 -7.55 0.02 -10.73
CA ALA A 253 -8.56 1.00 -10.35
C ALA A 253 -8.07 2.46 -10.51
N VAL A 254 -6.88 2.77 -9.98
CA VAL A 254 -6.31 4.12 -10.10
C VAL A 254 -5.99 4.45 -11.56
N CYS A 255 -5.50 3.50 -12.35
CA CYS A 255 -5.25 3.73 -13.77
C CYS A 255 -6.53 4.01 -14.55
N ALA A 256 -7.62 3.27 -14.27
CA ALA A 256 -8.92 3.54 -14.85
C ALA A 256 -9.44 4.94 -14.47
N ALA A 257 -9.24 5.36 -13.21
CA ALA A 257 -9.57 6.72 -12.76
C ALA A 257 -8.72 7.80 -13.47
N MET A 258 -7.43 7.54 -13.69
CA MET A 258 -6.52 8.47 -14.37
C MET A 258 -6.79 8.61 -15.87
N THR A 259 -7.24 7.53 -16.52
CA THR A 259 -7.59 7.49 -17.95
C THR A 259 -9.06 7.83 -18.22
N THR A 260 -9.84 8.08 -17.17
CA THR A 260 -11.24 8.50 -17.29
C THR A 260 -11.31 9.84 -18.04
N PRO A 261 -12.13 9.94 -19.11
CA PRO A 261 -12.27 11.17 -19.87
C PRO A 261 -12.67 12.36 -19.00
N GLU A 262 -12.25 13.55 -19.41
CA GLU A 262 -12.59 14.77 -18.69
C GLU A 262 -14.11 14.98 -18.62
N GLY A 263 -14.58 15.47 -17.46
CA GLY A 263 -16.01 15.64 -17.20
C GLY A 263 -16.77 14.35 -16.85
N LYS A 264 -16.08 13.20 -16.79
CA LYS A 264 -16.64 11.95 -16.27
C LYS A 264 -16.21 11.73 -14.82
N PRO A 265 -17.06 11.08 -13.99
CA PRO A 265 -16.77 10.82 -12.58
C PRO A 265 -15.60 9.82 -12.46
N LYS A 266 -14.45 10.28 -11.96
CA LYS A 266 -13.26 9.44 -11.75
C LYS A 266 -13.47 8.45 -10.60
N GLU A 267 -14.29 8.82 -9.63
CA GLU A 267 -14.65 8.03 -8.45
C GLU A 267 -15.37 6.71 -8.81
N ALA A 268 -16.00 6.64 -9.99
CA ALA A 268 -16.68 5.44 -10.46
C ALA A 268 -15.73 4.23 -10.54
N ALA A 269 -14.47 4.44 -10.94
CA ALA A 269 -13.47 3.38 -11.00
C ALA A 269 -13.10 2.86 -9.61
N CYS A 270 -12.97 3.75 -8.62
CA CYS A 270 -12.68 3.36 -7.24
C CYS A 270 -13.87 2.61 -6.61
N LEU A 271 -15.11 3.08 -6.84
CA LEU A 271 -16.33 2.41 -6.39
C LEU A 271 -16.48 1.02 -7.00
N ALA A 272 -16.15 0.84 -8.28
CA ALA A 272 -16.17 -0.46 -8.93
C ALA A 272 -15.18 -1.43 -8.28
N ALA A 273 -13.96 -0.96 -7.97
CA ALA A 273 -12.96 -1.77 -7.27
C ALA A 273 -13.41 -2.14 -5.84
N THR A 274 -14.01 -1.20 -5.11
CA THR A 274 -14.61 -1.46 -3.79
C THR A 274 -15.68 -2.54 -3.89
N ARG A 275 -16.62 -2.43 -4.84
CA ARG A 275 -17.67 -3.43 -5.05
C ARG A 275 -17.13 -4.80 -5.44
N ALA A 276 -16.10 -4.83 -6.29
CA ALA A 276 -15.41 -6.06 -6.69
C ALA A 276 -14.68 -6.76 -5.52
N PHE A 277 -14.54 -6.08 -4.39
CA PHE A 277 -14.06 -6.65 -3.14
C PHE A 277 -15.20 -6.97 -2.16
N THR A 278 -16.11 -6.01 -1.89
CA THR A 278 -17.18 -6.18 -0.89
C THR A 278 -18.17 -7.27 -1.29
N VAL A 279 -18.49 -7.43 -2.57
CA VAL A 279 -19.45 -8.47 -3.02
C VAL A 279 -18.91 -9.89 -2.77
N PRO A 280 -17.71 -10.28 -3.23
CA PRO A 280 -17.14 -11.58 -2.87
C PRO A 280 -17.02 -11.80 -1.35
N PHE A 281 -16.59 -10.77 -0.61
CA PHE A 281 -16.52 -10.83 0.85
C PHE A 281 -17.86 -11.15 1.49
N CYS A 282 -18.90 -10.38 1.18
CA CYS A 282 -20.22 -10.59 1.74
C CYS A 282 -20.82 -11.93 1.30
N ASN A 283 -20.45 -12.44 0.12
CA ASN A 283 -20.83 -13.80 -0.28
C ASN A 283 -20.16 -14.87 0.59
N GLU A 284 -18.87 -14.73 0.94
CA GLU A 284 -18.19 -15.63 1.87
C GLU A 284 -18.82 -15.60 3.27
N LEU A 285 -19.06 -14.40 3.80
CA LEU A 285 -19.72 -14.24 5.10
C LEU A 285 -21.15 -14.81 5.10
N LYS A 286 -21.91 -14.60 4.02
CA LYS A 286 -23.24 -15.19 3.88
C LYS A 286 -23.16 -16.71 3.87
N ALA A 287 -22.23 -17.29 3.11
CA ALA A 287 -22.04 -18.73 3.02
C ALA A 287 -21.62 -19.37 4.36
N SER A 288 -20.90 -18.62 5.21
CA SER A 288 -20.51 -19.06 6.55
C SER A 288 -21.57 -18.80 7.63
N GLY A 289 -22.79 -18.36 7.26
CA GLY A 289 -23.87 -18.04 8.19
C GLY A 289 -23.69 -16.72 8.96
N GLY A 290 -22.71 -15.90 8.58
CA GLY A 290 -22.42 -14.61 9.22
C GLY A 290 -23.31 -13.45 8.76
N LEU A 291 -24.18 -13.65 7.77
CA LEU A 291 -25.14 -12.64 7.28
C LEU A 291 -26.54 -13.23 7.15
N GLN A 292 -27.55 -12.40 7.46
CA GLN A 292 -28.96 -12.72 7.23
C GLN A 292 -29.31 -12.56 5.74
N ASP A 293 -30.00 -13.57 5.19
CA ASP A 293 -30.44 -13.57 3.80
C ASP A 293 -31.77 -12.83 3.63
N ASN A 294 -31.70 -11.55 3.30
CA ASN A 294 -32.89 -10.70 3.20
C ASN A 294 -33.43 -10.57 1.77
N THR A 295 -33.28 -11.58 0.90
CA THR A 295 -34.16 -11.70 -0.29
C THR A 295 -35.62 -11.95 0.08
N LYS A 296 -35.94 -12.15 1.37
CA LYS A 296 -37.28 -11.97 1.92
C LYS A 296 -37.35 -10.65 2.68
N LEU A 297 -37.72 -9.57 1.99
CA LEU A 297 -38.43 -8.48 2.66
C LEU A 297 -39.64 -9.11 3.38
N PRO A 298 -40.04 -8.64 4.58
CA PRO A 298 -41.35 -9.01 5.09
C PRO A 298 -42.36 -8.60 4.03
N SER A 299 -43.09 -9.59 3.51
CA SER A 299 -44.25 -9.40 2.66
C SER A 299 -45.39 -8.86 3.52
N ASP A 300 -45.17 -7.70 4.12
CA ASP A 300 -46.17 -7.01 4.90
C ASP A 300 -46.79 -5.93 4.01
N PRO A 301 -48.01 -6.15 3.48
CA PRO A 301 -48.67 -5.20 2.60
C PRO A 301 -49.01 -3.86 3.29
N ASP A 302 -48.79 -3.72 4.60
CA ASP A 302 -49.13 -2.51 5.36
C ASP A 302 -47.93 -1.66 5.82
N SER A 303 -46.68 -1.97 5.44
CA SER A 303 -45.55 -1.10 5.80
C SER A 303 -45.51 0.15 4.91
N LYS A 304 -46.18 1.23 5.34
CA LYS A 304 -45.93 2.58 4.86
C LYS A 304 -44.56 3.04 5.34
N ALA A 305 -43.51 2.65 4.62
CA ALA A 305 -42.23 3.34 4.67
C ALA A 305 -42.26 4.40 3.56
N GLU A 306 -42.37 5.66 3.97
CA GLU A 306 -42.18 6.82 3.10
C GLU A 306 -40.77 6.79 2.51
N TRP A 307 -40.69 6.97 1.19
CA TRP A 307 -39.47 7.09 0.40
C TRP A 307 -38.93 8.52 0.47
#